data_AF-A0A7J0CZV3-F1
#
_entry.id   AF-A0A7J0CZV3-F1
#
_cell.length_a   1.000
_cell.length_b   1.000
_cell.length_c   1.000
_cell.angle_alpha   90.00
_cell.angle_beta   90.00
_cell.angle_gamma   90.00
#
_symmetry.space_group_name_H-M   'P 1'
#
loop_
_entity.id
_entity.type
_entity.pdbx_description
1 polymer ?
#
loop_
_entity_poly.entity_id
_entity_poly.type
_entity_poly.pdbx_seq_one_letter_code
_entity_poly.pdbx_strand_id
1 'polypeptide(L)' 'MLAGVRSAAEGLGDADIALVAHSHFLRVLTARYLGLTPAEGRLFQLATGAVSRLGTEHGRPVIAALNVALPESLHEA' A
#
# COMPACT_ATOMS: atom_id res chain seq x y z
N MET A 1 -14.12 -5.48 -0.07
CA MET A 1 -12.84 -4.93 -0.59
C MET A 1 -11.63 -5.39 0.22
N LEU A 2 -11.47 -5.00 1.50
CA LEU A 2 -10.31 -5.46 2.31
C LEU A 2 -10.26 -6.99 2.50
N ALA A 3 -11.41 -7.66 2.63
CA ALA A 3 -11.49 -9.12 2.67
C ALA A 3 -10.97 -9.79 1.38
N GLY A 4 -11.17 -9.15 0.22
CA GLY A 4 -10.67 -9.65 -1.06
C GLY A 4 -9.15 -9.52 -1.17
N VAL A 5 -8.58 -8.41 -0.69
CA VAL A 5 -7.11 -8.23 -0.64
C VAL A 5 -6.46 -9.25 0.31
N ARG A 6 -7.08 -9.50 1.47
CA ARG A 6 -6.60 -10.52 2.42
C ARG A 6 -6.64 -11.92 1.82
N SER A 7 -7.74 -12.29 1.19
CA SER A 7 -7.88 -13.60 0.52
C SER A 7 -6.87 -13.77 -0.61
N ALA A 8 -6.61 -12.72 -1.40
CA ALA A 8 -5.56 -12.75 -2.41
C ALA A 8 -4.18 -12.97 -1.79
N ALA A 9 -3.88 -12.33 -0.66
CA ALA A 9 -2.60 -12.49 0.02
C ALA A 9 -2.39 -13.90 0.61
N GLU A 10 -3.42 -14.51 1.15
CA GLU A 10 -3.35 -15.86 1.74
C GLU A 10 -2.97 -16.95 0.72
N GLY A 11 -3.29 -16.76 -0.56
CA GLY A 11 -2.94 -17.68 -1.64
C GLY A 11 -1.55 -17.49 -2.25
N LEU A 12 -0.83 -16.42 -1.90
CA LEU A 12 0.39 -15.97 -2.58
C LEU A 12 1.69 -16.25 -1.79
N GLY A 13 1.59 -16.67 -0.54
CA GLY A 13 2.77 -16.89 0.32
C GLY A 13 3.58 -15.60 0.48
N ASP A 14 4.89 -15.67 0.21
CA ASP A 14 5.82 -14.53 0.32
C ASP A 14 5.91 -13.68 -0.96
N ALA A 15 5.03 -13.88 -1.95
CA ALA A 15 5.06 -13.10 -3.18
C ALA A 15 4.59 -11.64 -2.97
N ASP A 16 5.21 -10.71 -3.68
CA ASP A 16 4.82 -9.30 -3.66
C ASP A 16 3.46 -9.07 -4.33
N ILE A 17 2.66 -8.17 -3.75
CA ILE A 17 1.34 -7.79 -4.27
C ILE A 17 1.38 -6.32 -4.69
N ALA A 18 1.11 -6.07 -5.97
CA ALA A 18 0.84 -4.73 -6.50
C ALA A 18 -0.67 -4.44 -6.47
N LEU A 19 -1.06 -3.33 -5.84
CA LEU A 19 -2.44 -2.85 -5.81
C LEU A 19 -2.56 -1.53 -6.55
N VAL A 20 -3.44 -1.49 -7.57
CA VAL A 20 -3.74 -0.27 -8.32
C VAL A 20 -5.18 0.15 -8.03
N ALA A 21 -5.34 1.28 -7.34
CA ALA A 21 -6.64 1.80 -6.92
C ALA A 21 -6.57 3.30 -6.65
N HIS A 22 -7.71 3.89 -6.30
CA HIS A 22 -7.81 5.30 -5.96
C HIS A 22 -7.29 5.61 -4.54
N SER A 23 -6.82 6.84 -4.35
CA SER A 23 -6.20 7.30 -3.10
C SER A 23 -7.08 7.09 -1.86
N HIS A 24 -8.38 7.35 -1.94
CA HIS A 24 -9.31 7.15 -0.81
C HIS A 24 -9.30 5.71 -0.29
N PHE A 25 -9.31 4.73 -1.20
CA PHE A 25 -9.26 3.32 -0.82
C PHE A 25 -7.89 2.95 -0.27
N LEU A 26 -6.81 3.37 -0.95
CA LEU A 26 -5.44 3.06 -0.54
C LEU A 26 -5.08 3.67 0.82
N ARG A 27 -5.62 4.84 1.16
CA ARG A 27 -5.49 5.47 2.49
C ARG A 27 -6.13 4.61 3.59
N VAL A 28 -7.35 4.12 3.36
CA VAL A 28 -8.03 3.22 4.29
C VAL A 28 -7.26 1.91 4.42
N LEU A 29 -6.80 1.34 3.30
CA LEU A 29 -6.01 0.11 3.30
C LEU A 29 -4.71 0.28 4.10
N THR A 30 -3.99 1.38 3.89
CA THR A 30 -2.78 1.72 4.65
C THR A 30 -3.05 1.82 6.14
N ALA A 31 -4.10 2.54 6.54
CA ALA A 31 -4.49 2.63 7.95
C ALA A 31 -4.80 1.26 8.55
N ARG A 32 -5.56 0.42 7.86
CA ARG A 32 -5.91 -0.93 8.32
C ARG A 32 -4.71 -1.87 8.38
N TYR A 33 -3.78 -1.76 7.44
CA TYR A 33 -2.52 -2.50 7.46
C TYR A 33 -1.70 -2.18 8.72
N LEU A 34 -1.66 -0.90 9.11
CA LEU A 34 -0.97 -0.42 10.31
C LEU A 34 -1.74 -0.66 11.62
N GLY A 35 -2.89 -1.34 11.59
CA GLY A 35 -3.73 -1.57 12.78
C GLY A 35 -4.53 -0.34 13.24
N LEU A 36 -4.57 0.73 12.44
CA LEU A 36 -5.30 1.96 12.73
C LEU A 36 -6.80 1.83 12.36
N THR A 37 -7.58 2.82 12.79
CA THR A 37 -8.95 3.01 12.33
C THR A 37 -8.98 3.47 10.86
N PRO A 38 -10.03 3.13 10.08
CA PRO A 38 -10.17 3.64 8.71
C PRO A 38 -10.06 5.17 8.58
N ALA A 39 -10.58 5.90 9.58
CA ALA A 39 -10.61 7.36 9.59
C ALA A 39 -9.20 7.97 9.64
N GLU A 40 -8.24 7.29 10.25
CA GLU A 40 -6.83 7.71 10.29
C GLU A 40 -6.15 7.62 8.93
N GLY A 41 -6.79 6.98 7.93
CA GLY A 41 -6.36 7.05 6.54
C GLY A 41 -6.22 8.48 6.01
N ARG A 42 -6.93 9.44 6.60
CA ARG A 42 -6.79 10.88 6.30
C ARG A 42 -5.38 11.44 6.53
N LEU A 43 -4.56 10.76 7.33
CA LEU A 43 -3.19 11.19 7.66
C LEU A 43 -2.18 10.87 6.55
N PHE A 44 -2.52 9.99 5.60
CA PHE A 44 -1.61 9.56 4.53
C PHE A 44 -1.90 10.31 3.23
N GLN A 45 -1.03 11.26 2.88
CA GLN A 45 -1.09 11.87 1.55
C GLN A 45 -0.52 10.87 0.53
N LEU A 46 -1.30 10.54 -0.50
CA LEU A 46 -0.89 9.70 -1.63
C LEU A 46 -0.89 10.55 -2.90
N ALA A 47 0.27 10.67 -3.53
CA ALA A 47 0.47 11.45 -4.74
C ALA A 47 0.03 10.62 -5.96
N THR A 48 -0.60 11.27 -6.93
CA THR A 48 -1.01 10.62 -8.18
C THR A 48 0.21 10.11 -8.93
N GLY A 49 0.16 8.87 -9.41
CA GLY A 49 1.24 8.25 -10.18
C GLY A 49 2.48 7.87 -9.36
N ALA A 50 2.48 8.11 -8.04
CA ALA A 50 3.57 7.70 -7.17
C ALA A 50 3.34 6.28 -6.63
N VAL A 51 4.44 5.59 -6.36
CA VAL A 51 4.43 4.25 -5.74
C VAL A 51 4.66 4.37 -4.24
N SER A 52 3.91 3.59 -3.46
CA SER A 52 4.12 3.46 -2.02
C SER A 52 4.22 1.98 -1.66
N ARG A 53 5.00 1.65 -0.64
CA ARG A 53 5.25 0.27 -0.23
C ARG A 53 4.89 0.09 1.23
N LEU A 54 4.00 -0.87 1.49
CA LEU A 54 3.72 -1.39 2.82
C LEU A 54 4.61 -2.61 3.04
N GLY A 55 5.04 -2.82 4.27
CA GLY A 55 5.91 -3.94 4.62
C GLY A 55 5.95 -4.18 6.11
N THR A 56 6.83 -5.07 6.54
CA THR A 56 7.05 -5.33 7.97
C THR A 56 8.47 -5.02 8.38
N GLU A 57 8.64 -4.51 9.59
CA GLU A 57 9.94 -4.30 10.23
C GLU A 57 9.89 -4.93 11.62
N HIS A 58 10.79 -5.88 11.89
CA HIS A 58 10.78 -6.67 13.13
C HIS A 58 9.39 -7.27 13.46
N GLY A 59 8.68 -7.75 12.43
CA GLY A 59 7.35 -8.34 12.54
C GLY A 59 6.21 -7.34 12.76
N ARG A 60 6.47 -6.03 12.70
CA ARG A 60 5.47 -4.98 12.86
C ARG A 60 5.13 -4.34 11.51
N PRO A 61 3.85 -4.03 11.21
CA PRO A 61 3.48 -3.39 9.96
C PRO A 61 4.00 -1.94 9.90
N VAL A 62 4.59 -1.57 8.76
CA VAL A 62 5.16 -0.24 8.50
C VAL A 62 4.84 0.25 7.09
N ILE A 63 4.95 1.56 6.89
CA ILE A 63 5.08 2.15 5.56
C ILE A 63 6.58 2.18 5.25
N ALA A 64 7.04 1.25 4.41
CA ALA A 64 8.44 1.15 4.03
C ALA A 64 8.87 2.25 3.04
N ALA A 65 7.91 2.77 2.27
CA ALA A 65 8.12 3.92 1.39
C ALA A 65 6.78 4.62 1.07
N LEU A 66 6.78 5.94 0.94
CA LEU A 66 5.60 6.74 0.65
C LEU A 66 5.88 7.73 -0.48
N ASN A 67 5.02 7.75 -1.50
CA ASN A 67 5.10 8.69 -2.64
C ASN A 67 6.46 8.68 -3.37
N VAL A 68 7.03 7.51 -3.61
CA VAL A 68 8.25 7.36 -4.39
C VAL A 68 7.92 7.61 -5.86
N ALA A 69 8.68 8.50 -6.50
CA ALA A 69 8.62 8.68 -7.94
C ALA A 69 9.08 7.41 -8.66
N LEU A 70 8.46 7.10 -9.80
CA LEU A 70 8.96 6.01 -10.63
C LEU A 70 10.37 6.39 -11.14
N PRO A 71 11.31 5.44 -11.18
CA PRO A 71 12.59 5.67 -11.79
C PRO A 71 12.40 6.02 -13.28
N GLU A 72 13.21 6.96 -13.76
CA GLU A 72 13.13 7.51 -15.11
C GLU A 72 13.22 6.41 -16.20
N SER A 73 13.93 5.32 -15.91
CA SER A 73 14.02 4.13 -16.76
C SER A 73 12.67 3.46 -17.07
N LEU A 74 11.62 3.72 -16.31
CA LEU A 74 10.27 3.20 -16.53
C LEU A 74 9.37 4.20 -17.27
N HIS A 75 9.84 5.40 -17.57
CA HIS A 75 9.04 6.42 -18.27
C HIS A 75 9.06 6.24 -19.79
N GLU A 76 10.03 5.47 -20.32
CA GLU A 76 10.25 5.27 -21.77
C GLU A 76 9.74 3.91 -22.30
N ALA A 77 9.08 3.12 -21.45
CA ALA A 77 8.51 1.81 -21.80
C ALA A 77 7.04 1.92 -22.25
#